data_AF-A0A0W0Y511-F1
#
_entry.id   AF-A0A0W0Y511-F1
#
_cell.length_a   1.000
_cell.length_b   1.000
_cell.length_c   1.000
_cell.angle_alpha   90.00
_cell.angle_beta   90.00
_cell.angle_gamma   90.00
#
_symmetry.space_group_name_H-M   'P 1'
#
loop_
_entity.id
_entity.type
_entity.pdbx_description
1 polymer ?
#
loop_
_entity_poly.entity_id
_entity_poly.type
_entity_poly.pdbx_seq_one_letter_code
_entity_poly.pdbx_strand_id
1 'polypeptide(L)'
;MDKHYYSPLELLKIATQHAYAADHLMSNLRDDFIEGHVKDNLNPISSLMYIAFQLTLQAYLLHVHRPVKQNKTLIELLEMNQDLSFSSQDLQLFKMLSRQLAFRKGVNYELWQTRQQFQVFCADLLDLYERLQAMMPLELQNDYQK
;
A
#
# COMPACT_ATOMS: atom_id res chain seq x y z
N MET A 1 -8.34 -4.79 -27.70
CA MET A 1 -7.59 -5.27 -26.53
C MET A 1 -8.59 -5.93 -25.61
N ASP A 2 -8.53 -7.25 -25.47
CA ASP A 2 -9.29 -7.94 -24.43
C ASP A 2 -8.87 -7.38 -23.09
N LYS A 3 -9.80 -6.74 -22.37
CA LYS A 3 -9.55 -6.28 -21.01
C LYS A 3 -9.48 -7.54 -20.14
N HIS A 4 -8.28 -8.03 -19.91
CA HIS A 4 -8.04 -9.03 -18.87
C HIS A 4 -8.35 -8.36 -17.52
N TYR A 5 -9.45 -8.78 -16.90
CA TYR A 5 -9.79 -8.35 -15.55
C TYR A 5 -9.11 -9.31 -14.58
N TYR A 6 -8.25 -8.78 -13.72
CA TYR A 6 -7.64 -9.58 -12.65
C TYR A 6 -8.71 -10.04 -11.66
N SER A 7 -8.64 -11.31 -11.28
CA SER A 7 -9.39 -11.87 -10.16
C SER A 7 -8.89 -11.29 -8.83
N PRO A 8 -9.69 -11.36 -7.74
CA PRO A 8 -9.26 -10.95 -6.40
C PRO A 8 -7.92 -11.58 -5.99
N LEU A 9 -7.72 -12.86 -6.32
CA LEU A 9 -6.49 -13.59 -5.98
C LEU A 9 -5.27 -13.10 -6.74
N GLU A 10 -5.42 -12.79 -8.03
CA GLU A 10 -4.33 -12.21 -8.82
C GLU A 10 -3.95 -10.82 -8.31
N LEU A 11 -4.95 -10.00 -7.95
CA LEU A 11 -4.72 -8.69 -7.34
C LEU A 11 -3.95 -8.81 -6.02
N LEU A 12 -4.34 -9.77 -5.15
CA LEU A 12 -3.63 -10.02 -3.89
C LEU A 12 -2.20 -10.48 -4.12
N LYS A 13 -1.97 -11.40 -5.06
CA LYS A 13 -0.61 -11.84 -5.39
C LYS A 13 0.29 -10.69 -5.82
N ILE A 14 -0.22 -9.81 -6.69
CA ILE A 14 0.52 -8.63 -7.14
C ILE A 14 0.73 -7.66 -5.96
N ALA A 15 -0.28 -7.45 -5.11
CA ALA A 15 -0.18 -6.59 -3.93
C ALA A 15 0.92 -7.06 -2.98
N THR A 16 0.97 -8.36 -2.66
CA THR A 16 1.98 -8.96 -1.79
C THR A 16 3.39 -8.82 -2.38
N GLN A 17 3.55 -8.95 -3.69
CA GLN A 17 4.84 -8.72 -4.35
C GLN A 17 5.34 -7.27 -4.17
N HIS A 18 4.43 -6.29 -4.24
CA HIS A 18 4.79 -4.88 -4.00
C HIS A 18 5.17 -4.64 -2.54
N ALA A 19 4.42 -5.20 -1.59
CA ALA A 19 4.76 -5.10 -0.17
C ALA A 19 6.10 -5.77 0.15
N TYR A 20 6.37 -6.96 -0.41
CA TYR A 20 7.65 -7.64 -0.25
C TYR A 20 8.83 -6.84 -0.82
N ALA A 21 8.64 -6.24 -2.00
CA ALA A 21 9.66 -5.37 -2.58
C ALA A 21 9.92 -4.12 -1.71
N ALA A 22 8.87 -3.54 -1.12
CA ALA A 22 8.98 -2.40 -0.21
C ALA A 22 9.74 -2.77 1.07
N ASP A 23 9.42 -3.91 1.67
CA ASP A 23 10.09 -4.42 2.87
C ASP A 23 11.58 -4.74 2.61
N HIS A 24 11.88 -5.38 1.49
CA HIS A 24 13.26 -5.63 1.08
C HIS A 24 14.07 -4.34 0.89
N LEU A 25 13.48 -3.31 0.25
CA LEU A 25 14.12 -2.00 0.13
C LEU A 25 14.33 -1.34 1.49
N MET A 26 13.38 -1.48 2.41
CA MET A 26 13.46 -0.93 3.76
C MET A 26 14.58 -1.57 4.58
N SER A 27 14.72 -2.90 4.49
CA SER A 27 15.79 -3.67 5.14
C SER A 27 17.18 -3.24 4.65
N ASN A 28 17.31 -2.98 3.35
CA ASN A 28 18.58 -2.58 2.73
C ASN A 28 18.96 -1.09 2.95
N LEU A 29 18.07 -0.26 3.50
CA LEU A 29 18.39 1.13 3.84
C LEU A 29 19.55 1.27 4.83
N ARG A 30 19.88 0.20 5.58
CA ARG A 30 21.00 0.17 6.52
C ARG A 30 22.36 0.03 5.81
N ASP A 31 22.39 -0.53 4.60
CA ASP A 31 23.61 -0.90 3.89
C ASP A 31 23.98 0.10 2.76
N ASP A 32 23.09 1.04 2.43
CA ASP A 32 23.24 1.97 1.29
C ASP A 32 24.16 3.19 1.55
N PHE A 33 25.09 3.12 2.51
CA PHE A 33 26.16 4.12 2.65
C PHE A 33 27.28 3.87 1.63
N ILE A 34 26.97 4.07 0.34
CA ILE A 34 27.96 4.00 -0.73
C ILE A 34 28.35 5.43 -1.11
N GLU A 35 29.61 5.79 -0.86
CA GLU A 35 30.32 6.94 -1.46
C GLU A 35 29.58 8.30 -1.40
N GLY A 36 29.08 8.69 -0.23
CA GLY A 36 28.63 10.06 0.03
C GLY A 36 27.28 10.48 -0.59
N HIS A 37 26.60 9.59 -1.30
CA HIS A 37 25.24 9.81 -1.80
C HIS A 37 24.25 8.88 -1.10
N VAL A 38 23.38 9.44 -0.26
CA VAL A 38 22.26 8.68 0.31
C VAL A 38 21.27 8.38 -0.81
N LYS A 39 21.25 7.13 -1.28
CA LYS A 39 20.22 6.68 -2.21
C LYS A 39 18.88 6.69 -1.47
N ASP A 40 18.01 7.63 -1.80
CA ASP A 40 16.75 7.82 -1.08
C ASP A 40 15.67 6.84 -1.57
N ASN A 41 15.70 5.61 -1.04
CA ASN A 41 14.73 4.57 -1.39
C ASN A 41 13.36 4.76 -0.72
N LEU A 42 13.18 5.76 0.17
CA LEU A 42 11.92 6.00 0.89
C LEU A 42 10.76 6.34 -0.05
N ASN A 43 11.08 7.05 -1.14
CA ASN A 43 10.10 7.31 -2.19
C ASN A 43 9.63 6.00 -2.86
N PRO A 44 10.49 5.19 -3.49
CA PRO A 44 10.10 3.87 -3.99
C PRO A 44 9.25 3.05 -3.00
N ILE A 45 9.64 3.00 -1.72
CA ILE A 45 8.92 2.27 -0.67
C ILE A 45 7.47 2.75 -0.55
N SER A 46 7.25 4.05 -0.31
CA SER A 46 5.89 4.61 -0.20
C SER A 46 5.04 4.38 -1.46
N SER A 47 5.63 4.36 -2.66
CA SER A 47 4.87 4.06 -3.89
C SER A 47 4.49 2.59 -4.00
N LEU A 48 5.40 1.69 -3.68
CA LEU A 48 5.12 0.26 -3.65
C LEU A 48 4.01 -0.04 -2.64
N MET A 49 4.07 0.56 -1.45
CA MET A 49 3.04 0.40 -0.43
C MET A 49 1.69 0.96 -0.86
N TYR A 50 1.65 2.13 -1.51
CA TYR A 50 0.39 2.66 -2.06
C TYR A 50 -0.27 1.67 -3.02
N ILE A 51 0.51 1.08 -3.93
CA ILE A 51 0.00 0.09 -4.89
C ILE A 51 -0.47 -1.18 -4.16
N ALA A 52 0.32 -1.67 -3.20
CA ALA A 52 -0.05 -2.83 -2.39
C ALA A 52 -1.39 -2.63 -1.69
N PHE A 53 -1.58 -1.50 -0.99
CA PHE A 53 -2.84 -1.16 -0.34
C PHE A 53 -4.00 -1.05 -1.32
N GLN A 54 -3.78 -0.35 -2.45
CA GLN A 54 -4.83 -0.14 -3.45
C GLN A 54 -5.33 -1.47 -4.02
N LEU A 55 -4.41 -2.37 -4.38
CA LEU A 55 -4.75 -3.68 -4.95
C LEU A 55 -5.42 -4.60 -3.92
N THR A 56 -4.94 -4.62 -2.68
CA THR A 56 -5.55 -5.42 -1.60
C THR A 56 -6.98 -4.98 -1.32
N LEU A 57 -7.22 -3.68 -1.15
CA LEU A 57 -8.57 -3.15 -0.91
C LEU A 57 -9.50 -3.35 -2.11
N GLN A 58 -8.97 -3.29 -3.34
CA GLN A 58 -9.73 -3.65 -4.54
C GLN A 58 -10.10 -5.12 -4.57
N ALA A 59 -9.18 -6.02 -4.19
CA ALA A 59 -9.44 -7.44 -4.14
C ALA A 59 -10.55 -7.78 -3.14
N TYR A 60 -10.51 -7.18 -1.94
CA TYR A 60 -11.53 -7.38 -0.91
C TYR A 60 -12.91 -6.92 -1.41
N LEU A 61 -12.99 -5.74 -2.03
CA LEU A 61 -14.25 -5.25 -2.60
C LEU A 61 -14.74 -6.10 -3.77
N LEU A 62 -13.85 -6.57 -4.64
CA LEU A 62 -14.22 -7.37 -5.80
C LEU A 62 -14.77 -8.74 -5.39
N HIS A 63 -14.28 -9.28 -4.27
CA HIS A 63 -14.79 -10.51 -3.66
C HIS A 63 -16.22 -10.33 -3.15
N VAL A 64 -16.50 -9.24 -2.44
CA VAL A 64 -17.80 -9.00 -1.79
C VAL A 64 -18.84 -8.38 -2.76
N HIS A 65 -18.41 -7.50 -3.65
CA HIS A 65 -19.27 -6.68 -4.51
C HIS A 65 -18.77 -6.66 -5.96
N ARG A 66 -19.35 -7.48 -6.86
CA ARG A 66 -19.11 -7.29 -8.31
C ARG A 66 -19.87 -6.05 -8.83
N PRO A 67 -19.32 -5.25 -9.76
CA PRO A 67 -17.92 -4.90 -10.01
C PRO A 67 -17.54 -3.50 -9.47
N VAL A 68 -16.33 -3.37 -8.92
CA VAL A 68 -15.75 -2.07 -8.55
C VAL A 68 -15.35 -1.31 -9.81
N LYS A 69 -15.77 -0.04 -9.95
CA LYS A 69 -15.31 0.81 -11.06
C LYS A 69 -13.78 0.95 -11.03
N GLN A 70 -13.15 0.78 -12.19
CA GLN A 70 -11.71 1.03 -12.36
C GLN A 70 -11.38 2.50 -11.99
N ASN A 71 -10.18 2.73 -11.45
CA ASN A 71 -9.59 4.04 -11.10
C ASN A 71 -10.04 4.69 -9.78
N LYS A 72 -10.48 3.92 -8.79
CA LYS A 72 -10.68 4.43 -7.43
C LYS A 72 -9.37 4.79 -6.73
N THR A 73 -9.35 5.96 -6.09
CA THR A 73 -8.27 6.41 -5.21
C THR A 73 -8.19 5.55 -3.95
N LEU A 74 -7.05 5.60 -3.26
CA LEU A 74 -6.87 4.85 -2.01
C LEU A 74 -7.91 5.20 -0.94
N ILE A 75 -8.27 6.49 -0.82
CA ILE A 75 -9.28 6.95 0.13
C ILE A 75 -10.68 6.46 -0.26
N GLU A 76 -11.06 6.54 -1.52
CA GLU A 76 -12.37 6.01 -1.96
C GLU A 76 -12.47 4.49 -1.72
N LEU A 77 -11.38 3.74 -1.91
CA LEU A 77 -11.37 2.30 -1.63
C LEU A 77 -11.53 2.01 -0.14
N LEU A 78 -10.91 2.79 0.73
CA LEU A 78 -11.11 2.68 2.18
C LEU A 78 -12.56 2.96 2.58
N GLU A 79 -13.14 4.02 2.06
CA GLU A 79 -14.55 4.39 2.33
C GLU A 79 -15.54 3.33 1.85
N MET A 80 -15.17 2.53 0.85
CA MET A 80 -15.97 1.40 0.36
C MET A 80 -15.77 0.13 1.21
N ASN A 81 -14.65 -0.01 1.90
CA ASN A 81 -14.34 -1.14 2.79
C ASN A 81 -14.70 -0.81 4.26
N GLN A 82 -15.94 -0.39 4.53
CA GLN A 82 -16.34 0.11 5.86
C GLN A 82 -16.30 -0.97 6.95
N ASP A 83 -16.41 -2.24 6.55
CA ASP A 83 -16.36 -3.37 7.48
C ASP A 83 -14.95 -3.61 8.02
N LEU A 84 -13.91 -3.05 7.39
CA LEU A 84 -12.54 -3.09 7.89
C LEU A 84 -12.39 -2.11 9.05
N SER A 85 -12.09 -2.64 10.23
CA SER A 85 -11.95 -1.87 11.46
C SER A 85 -10.56 -1.26 11.57
N PHE A 86 -10.35 -0.09 10.95
CA PHE A 86 -9.12 0.69 11.09
C PHE A 86 -9.15 1.62 12.29
N SER A 87 -8.02 1.74 12.99
CA SER A 87 -7.85 2.76 14.03
C SER A 87 -7.75 4.16 13.42
N SER A 88 -7.92 5.21 14.23
CA SER A 88 -7.71 6.58 13.78
C SER A 88 -6.29 6.83 13.28
N GLN A 89 -5.29 6.13 13.83
CA GLN A 89 -3.90 6.22 13.39
C GLN A 89 -3.71 5.60 12.00
N ASP A 90 -4.30 4.43 11.76
CA ASP A 90 -4.25 3.77 10.45
C ASP A 90 -4.86 4.67 9.36
N LEU A 91 -6.02 5.28 9.65
CA LEU A 91 -6.66 6.23 8.74
C LEU A 91 -5.81 7.47 8.46
N GLN A 92 -5.02 7.94 9.43
CA GLN A 92 -4.07 9.03 9.22
C GLN A 92 -2.93 8.61 8.31
N LEU A 93 -2.37 7.41 8.49
CA LEU A 93 -1.31 6.87 7.63
C LEU A 93 -1.77 6.79 6.16
N PHE A 94 -3.00 6.31 5.91
CA PHE A 94 -3.58 6.28 4.56
C PHE A 94 -3.75 7.66 3.94
N LYS A 95 -4.19 8.65 4.73
CA LYS A 95 -4.31 10.05 4.29
C LYS A 95 -2.95 10.65 3.94
N MET A 96 -1.95 10.42 4.79
CA MET A 96 -0.58 10.87 4.55
C MET A 96 0.01 10.22 3.31
N LEU A 97 -0.19 8.91 3.12
CA LEU A 97 0.27 8.16 1.96
C LEU A 97 -0.36 8.69 0.65
N SER A 98 -1.66 8.96 0.68
CA SER A 98 -2.38 9.54 -0.46
C SER A 98 -1.85 10.93 -0.83
N ARG A 99 -1.52 11.75 0.16
CA ARG A 99 -0.87 13.06 -0.04
C ARG A 99 0.55 12.93 -0.59
N GLN A 100 1.34 11.98 -0.07
CA GLN A 100 2.72 11.71 -0.54
C GLN A 100 2.75 11.33 -2.02
N LEU A 101 1.78 10.56 -2.52
CA LEU A 101 1.71 10.24 -3.94
C LEU A 101 1.06 11.34 -4.80
N ALA A 102 0.19 12.17 -4.23
CA ALA A 102 -0.28 13.37 -4.91
C ALA A 102 0.87 14.37 -5.15
N PHE A 103 1.84 14.47 -4.22
CA PHE A 103 3.04 15.29 -4.38
C PHE A 103 3.84 14.93 -5.64
N ARG A 104 3.96 13.62 -5.95
CA ARG A 104 4.63 13.16 -7.17
C ARG A 104 3.94 13.57 -8.47
N LYS A 105 2.70 14.03 -8.40
CA LYS A 105 1.96 14.59 -9.54
C LYS A 105 2.18 16.10 -9.70
N GLY A 106 3.19 16.68 -9.05
CA GLY A 106 3.66 18.05 -9.27
C GLY A 106 3.04 19.11 -8.35
N VAL A 107 2.41 18.71 -7.25
CA VAL A 107 1.88 19.65 -6.24
C VAL A 107 2.81 19.66 -5.02
N ASN A 108 3.60 20.72 -4.87
CA ASN A 108 4.61 20.80 -3.80
C ASN A 108 3.97 21.04 -2.43
N TYR A 109 4.07 20.04 -1.54
CA TYR A 109 3.78 20.11 -0.11
C TYR A 109 5.01 19.62 0.66
N GLU A 110 5.52 20.41 1.61
CA GLU A 110 6.55 19.96 2.56
C GLU A 110 5.92 19.04 3.60
N LEU A 111 5.75 17.76 3.27
CA LEU A 111 5.13 16.77 4.17
C LEU A 111 6.08 16.31 5.29
N TRP A 112 7.39 16.37 5.07
CA TRP A 112 8.40 15.82 5.98
C TRP A 112 9.45 16.88 6.29
N GLN A 113 9.77 17.07 7.57
CA GLN A 113 10.83 17.97 8.00
C GLN A 113 12.20 17.29 7.94
N THR A 114 12.23 15.96 8.13
CA THR A 114 13.46 15.17 8.11
C THR A 114 13.29 13.85 7.38
N ARG A 115 14.40 13.30 6.87
CA ARG A 115 14.44 11.94 6.29
C ARG A 115 14.02 10.88 7.31
N GLN A 116 14.39 11.04 8.58
CA GLN A 116 14.03 10.10 9.63
C GLN A 116 12.53 10.02 9.85
N GLN A 117 11.81 11.15 9.81
CA GLN A 117 10.34 11.15 9.87
C GLN A 117 9.74 10.36 8.70
N PHE A 118 10.26 10.54 7.48
CA PHE A 118 9.79 9.81 6.32
C PHE A 118 10.12 8.31 6.40
N GLN A 119 11.27 7.95 6.98
CA GLN A 119 11.63 6.56 7.24
C GLN A 119 10.70 5.91 8.27
N VAL A 120 10.42 6.56 9.40
CA VAL A 120 9.46 6.06 10.39
C VAL A 120 8.10 5.85 9.74
N PHE A 121 7.63 6.81 8.94
CA PHE A 121 6.40 6.65 8.18
C PHE A 121 6.40 5.42 7.26
N CYS A 122 7.50 5.17 6.53
CA CYS A 122 7.60 3.98 5.69
C CYS A 122 7.54 2.67 6.49
N ALA A 123 8.11 2.65 7.70
CA ALA A 123 7.99 1.49 8.60
C ALA A 123 6.54 1.30 9.06
N ASP A 124 5.89 2.38 9.49
CA ASP A 124 4.49 2.34 9.93
C ASP A 124 3.55 1.84 8.83
N LEU A 125 3.86 2.10 7.54
CA LEU A 125 3.11 1.56 6.41
C LEU A 125 3.25 0.04 6.27
N LEU A 126 4.44 -0.52 6.51
CA LEU A 126 4.67 -1.96 6.45
C LEU A 126 3.87 -2.65 7.57
N ASP A 127 3.96 -2.14 8.79
CA ASP A 127 3.19 -2.64 9.94
C ASP A 127 1.68 -2.54 9.69
N LEU A 128 1.22 -1.44 9.07
CA LEU A 128 -0.18 -1.27 8.68
C LEU A 128 -0.61 -2.31 7.64
N TYR A 129 0.26 -2.67 6.70
CA TYR A 129 -0.05 -3.68 5.70
C TYR A 129 -0.19 -5.07 6.31
N GLU A 130 0.64 -5.42 7.28
CA GLU A 130 0.49 -6.67 8.04
C GLU A 130 -0.87 -6.72 8.76
N ARG A 131 -1.28 -5.63 9.40
CA ARG A 131 -2.61 -5.54 10.03
C ARG A 131 -3.75 -5.69 9.02
N LEU A 132 -3.62 -5.08 7.83
CA LEU A 132 -4.61 -5.24 6.76
C LEU A 132 -4.69 -6.69 6.25
N GLN A 133 -3.55 -7.38 6.13
CA GLN A 133 -3.50 -8.79 5.73
C GLN A 133 -4.18 -9.68 6.77
N ALA A 134 -4.05 -9.37 8.07
CA ALA A 134 -4.75 -10.08 9.13
C ALA A 134 -6.29 -9.91 9.08
N MET A 135 -6.79 -8.90 8.37
CA MET A 135 -8.22 -8.66 8.15
C MET A 135 -8.74 -9.30 6.85
N MET A 136 -7.95 -10.14 6.18
CA MET A 136 -8.34 -10.77 4.92
C MET A 136 -9.56 -11.69 5.09
N PRO A 137 -10.59 -11.56 4.23
CA PRO A 137 -11.70 -12.51 4.17
C PRO A 137 -11.22 -13.95 4.02
N LEU A 138 -11.83 -14.89 4.76
CA LEU A 138 -11.39 -16.28 4.83
C LEU A 138 -11.33 -16.94 3.45
N GLU A 139 -12.28 -16.64 2.55
CA GLU A 139 -12.34 -17.24 1.22
C GLU A 139 -11.18 -16.81 0.31
N LEU A 140 -10.50 -15.71 0.64
CA LEU A 140 -9.32 -15.24 -0.09
C LEU A 140 -8.02 -15.79 0.51
N GLN A 141 -8.06 -16.39 1.70
CA GLN A 141 -6.89 -16.99 2.32
C GLN A 141 -6.49 -18.27 1.59
N ASN A 142 -5.18 -18.50 1.46
CA ASN A 142 -4.63 -19.62 0.70
C ASN A 142 -5.17 -20.99 1.17
N ASP A 143 -5.42 -21.16 2.47
CA ASP A 143 -5.89 -22.41 3.06
C ASP A 143 -7.30 -22.82 2.62
N TYR A 144 -8.08 -21.86 2.13
CA TYR A 144 -9.45 -22.04 1.67
C TYR A 144 -9.57 -22.20 0.15
N GLN A 145 -8.47 -22.12 -0.61
CA GLN A 145 -8.44 -22.24 -2.08
C GLN A 145 -8.32 -23.69 -2.59
N LYS A 146 -8.92 -24.66 -1.87
CA LYS A 146 -8.89 -26.08 -2.27
C LYS A 146 -9.66 -26.37 -3.56
#